data_AF-A0A8T2XZJ5-F1
#
_entry.id   AF-A0A8T2XZJ5-F1
#
_cell.length_a   1.000
_cell.length_b   1.000
_cell.length_c   1.000
_cell.angle_alpha   90.00
_cell.angle_beta   90.00
_cell.angle_gamma   90.00
#
_symmetry.space_group_name_H-M   'P 1'
#
loop_
_entity.id
_entity.type
_entity.pdbx_description
1 polymer ?
#
loop_
_entity_poly.entity_id
_entity_poly.type
_entity_poly.pdbx_seq_one_letter_code
_entity_poly.pdbx_strand_id
1 'polypeptide(L)'
;MEEITNLLIDLQDLKEESRSTHSAKFLKGIRDRINSDMDTILRKAKKIKSRLESLDQSNVANRRLLKAYKEGSSVDRTRVSVTNGLRVKLRDMMHDFQALRENILKDHKEGLKRRYYNATGEHPTEEMIERMILRGEKERVFEGKAELVMENLKRHEALKEIQRSLTELHQVFLDMAILVEIQGDEINVIEENVASAANHISGGTNGLYYADQMKRRGSHWGCWIGVFLLILMGILVSARAS
;
A
#
# COMPACT_ATOMS: atom_id res chain seq x y z
N MET A 1 -4.06 2.40 -1.80
CA MET A 1 -2.62 2.58 -2.07
C MET A 1 -2.42 3.66 -3.10
N GLU A 2 -3.10 3.58 -4.26
CA GLU A 2 -3.10 4.66 -5.26
C GLU A 2 -3.45 6.04 -4.67
N GLU A 3 -4.47 6.11 -3.79
CA GLU A 3 -4.77 7.34 -3.07
C GLU A 3 -3.61 7.88 -2.22
N ILE A 4 -2.77 7.02 -1.62
CA ILE A 4 -1.57 7.45 -0.89
C ILE A 4 -0.53 7.98 -1.87
N THR A 5 -0.32 7.29 -3.00
CA THR A 5 0.59 7.74 -4.05
C THR A 5 0.19 9.12 -4.58
N ASN A 6 -1.09 9.36 -4.85
CA ASN A 6 -1.58 10.65 -5.31
C ASN A 6 -1.37 11.74 -4.25
N LEU A 7 -1.68 11.45 -2.98
CA LEU A 7 -1.42 12.38 -1.88
C LEU A 7 0.07 12.69 -1.70
N LEU A 8 0.97 11.74 -1.99
CA LEU A 8 2.42 11.97 -1.96
C LEU A 8 2.87 12.92 -3.07
N ILE A 9 2.33 12.74 -4.28
CA ILE A 9 2.59 13.64 -5.41
C ILE A 9 2.06 15.04 -5.08
N ASP A 10 0.82 15.15 -4.60
CA ASP A 10 0.22 16.42 -4.19
C ASP A 10 1.06 17.12 -3.11
N LEU A 11 1.54 16.37 -2.11
CA LEU A 11 2.39 16.90 -1.05
C LEU A 11 3.73 17.43 -1.58
N GLN A 12 4.30 16.76 -2.58
CA GLN A 12 5.53 17.17 -3.24
C GLN A 12 5.33 18.45 -4.05
N ASP A 13 4.23 18.55 -4.80
CA ASP A 13 3.87 19.73 -5.58
C ASP A 13 3.62 20.94 -4.67
N LEU A 14 2.85 20.76 -3.59
CA LEU A 14 2.59 21.80 -2.58
C LEU A 14 3.88 22.29 -1.93
N LYS A 15 4.85 21.40 -1.68
CA LYS A 15 6.16 21.78 -1.16
C LYS A 15 6.92 22.67 -2.15
N GLU A 16 6.98 22.29 -3.43
CA GLU A 16 7.67 23.12 -4.44
C GLU A 16 6.96 24.47 -4.66
N GLU A 17 5.64 24.50 -4.61
CA GLU A 17 4.84 25.74 -4.66
C GLU A 17 5.10 26.66 -3.46
N SER A 18 5.34 26.09 -2.28
CA SER A 18 5.74 26.83 -1.07
C SER A 18 7.09 27.52 -1.22
N ARG A 19 8.02 26.93 -2.01
CA ARG A 19 9.36 27.50 -2.24
C ARG A 19 9.32 28.69 -3.19
N SER A 20 8.44 28.69 -4.18
CA SER A 20 8.35 29.74 -5.21
C SER A 20 7.48 30.93 -4.79
N THR A 21 6.62 30.78 -3.77
CA THR A 21 5.67 31.82 -3.38
C THR A 21 6.16 32.73 -2.25
N HIS A 22 5.97 34.04 -2.39
CA HIS A 22 6.36 35.06 -1.40
C HIS A 22 5.20 35.62 -0.55
N SER A 23 3.95 35.19 -0.79
CA SER A 23 2.77 35.70 -0.08
C SER A 23 2.50 34.96 1.23
N ALA A 24 2.50 35.68 2.36
CA ALA A 24 2.28 35.10 3.69
C ALA A 24 0.92 34.38 3.84
N LYS A 25 -0.15 34.91 3.22
CA LYS A 25 -1.49 34.27 3.25
C LYS A 25 -1.50 32.96 2.46
N PHE A 26 -0.79 32.93 1.33
CA PHE A 26 -0.70 31.75 0.47
C PHE A 26 0.16 30.65 1.10
N LEU A 27 1.29 31.03 1.69
CA LEU A 27 2.16 30.13 2.46
C LEU A 27 1.45 29.53 3.69
N LYS A 28 0.43 30.21 4.24
CA LYS A 28 -0.44 29.63 5.27
C LYS A 28 -1.35 28.56 4.68
N GLY A 29 -2.04 28.85 3.59
CA GLY A 29 -2.95 27.89 2.94
C GLY A 29 -2.24 26.61 2.47
N ILE A 30 -1.07 26.74 1.86
CA ILE A 30 -0.23 25.59 1.47
C ILE A 30 0.11 24.72 2.68
N ARG A 31 0.48 25.35 3.80
CA ARG A 31 0.86 24.63 5.03
C ARG A 31 -0.29 23.84 5.62
N ASP A 32 -1.45 24.46 5.75
CA ASP A 32 -2.64 23.82 6.30
C ASP A 32 -2.99 22.57 5.46
N ARG A 33 -2.79 22.66 4.14
CA ARG A 33 -3.00 21.55 3.20
C ARG A 33 -1.93 20.45 3.34
N ILE A 34 -0.65 20.81 3.42
CA ILE A 34 0.46 19.87 3.69
C ILE A 34 0.18 19.06 4.96
N ASN A 35 -0.21 19.71 6.06
CA ASN A 35 -0.52 19.02 7.32
C ASN A 35 -1.73 18.08 7.18
N SER A 36 -2.79 18.56 6.54
CA SER A 36 -4.00 17.75 6.27
C SER A 36 -3.69 16.51 5.43
N ASP A 37 -2.84 16.65 4.42
CA ASP A 37 -2.46 15.55 3.52
C ASP A 37 -1.57 14.54 4.26
N MET A 38 -0.62 15.00 5.09
CA MET A 38 0.18 14.14 5.96
C MET A 38 -0.68 13.29 6.90
N ASP A 39 -1.66 13.90 7.58
CA ASP A 39 -2.58 13.17 8.46
C ASP A 39 -3.46 12.17 7.69
N THR A 40 -3.85 12.54 6.47
CA THR A 40 -4.68 11.69 5.62
C THR A 40 -3.89 10.49 5.12
N ILE A 41 -2.63 10.67 4.70
CA ILE A 41 -1.70 9.59 4.37
C ILE A 41 -1.54 8.65 5.55
N LEU A 42 -1.27 9.17 6.76
CA LEU A 42 -1.07 8.36 7.96
C LEU A 42 -2.31 7.52 8.31
N ARG A 43 -3.51 8.13 8.30
CA ARG A 43 -4.77 7.41 8.55
C ARG A 43 -5.03 6.30 7.53
N LYS A 44 -4.78 6.59 6.24
CA LYS A 44 -4.92 5.58 5.17
C LYS A 44 -3.91 4.45 5.33
N ALA A 45 -2.66 4.76 5.67
CA ALA A 45 -1.61 3.76 5.92
C ALA A 45 -2.02 2.81 7.07
N LYS A 46 -2.49 3.36 8.20
CA LYS A 46 -3.01 2.56 9.33
C LYS A 46 -4.17 1.65 8.94
N LYS A 47 -5.10 2.15 8.10
CA LYS A 47 -6.23 1.36 7.59
C LYS A 47 -5.76 0.21 6.68
N ILE A 48 -4.78 0.46 5.81
CA ILE A 48 -4.21 -0.58 4.95
C ILE A 48 -3.48 -1.62 5.79
N LYS A 49 -2.66 -1.20 6.77
CA LYS A 49 -2.01 -2.08 7.74
C LYS A 49 -3.02 -3.04 8.40
N SER A 50 -4.10 -2.51 8.98
CA SER A 50 -5.11 -3.34 9.64
C SER A 50 -5.78 -4.34 8.68
N ARG A 51 -5.97 -3.96 7.41
CA ARG A 51 -6.48 -4.87 6.38
C ARG A 51 -5.48 -5.96 6.01
N LEU A 52 -4.18 -5.65 5.98
CA LEU A 52 -3.13 -6.64 5.74
C LEU A 52 -3.09 -7.67 6.88
N GLU A 53 -3.15 -7.22 8.14
CA GLU A 53 -3.21 -8.12 9.31
C GLU A 53 -4.45 -9.03 9.26
N SER A 54 -5.59 -8.50 8.84
CA SER A 54 -6.81 -9.29 8.63
C SER A 54 -6.67 -10.31 7.50
N LEU A 55 -5.98 -9.96 6.40
CA LEU A 55 -5.67 -10.91 5.32
C LEU A 55 -4.74 -12.02 5.81
N ASP A 56 -3.72 -11.71 6.60
CA ASP A 56 -2.82 -12.70 7.19
C ASP A 56 -3.59 -13.69 8.08
N GLN A 57 -4.45 -13.18 8.96
CA GLN A 57 -5.32 -14.01 9.80
C GLN A 57 -6.26 -14.89 8.96
N SER A 58 -6.86 -14.32 7.90
CA SER A 58 -7.73 -15.06 6.98
C SER A 58 -6.97 -16.16 6.24
N ASN A 59 -5.74 -15.90 5.80
CA ASN A 59 -4.90 -16.89 5.13
C ASN A 59 -4.59 -18.05 6.08
N VAL A 60 -4.20 -17.76 7.33
CA VAL A 60 -3.96 -18.81 8.36
C VAL A 60 -5.22 -19.60 8.69
N ALA A 61 -6.38 -18.94 8.84
CA ALA A 61 -7.64 -19.61 9.15
C ALA A 61 -8.08 -20.56 8.02
N ASN A 62 -7.96 -20.11 6.76
CA ASN A 62 -8.38 -20.90 5.60
C ASN A 62 -7.57 -22.20 5.43
N ARG A 63 -6.30 -22.22 5.85
CA ARG A 63 -5.46 -23.44 5.86
C ARG A 63 -6.06 -24.60 6.65
N ARG A 64 -6.91 -24.29 7.64
CA ARG A 64 -7.55 -25.29 8.52
C ARG A 64 -8.93 -25.74 8.04
N LEU A 65 -9.57 -24.96 7.15
CA LEU A 65 -10.97 -25.18 6.77
C LEU A 65 -11.14 -26.07 5.54
N LEU A 66 -10.30 -25.87 4.52
CA LEU A 66 -10.48 -26.51 3.21
C LEU A 66 -9.15 -27.05 2.68
N LYS A 67 -9.18 -28.26 2.13
CA LYS A 67 -8.00 -28.93 1.56
C LYS A 67 -7.36 -28.14 0.40
N ALA A 68 -8.17 -27.37 -0.34
CA ALA A 68 -7.72 -26.47 -1.40
C ALA A 68 -6.87 -25.30 -0.89
N TYR A 69 -7.01 -24.92 0.38
CA TYR A 69 -6.28 -23.83 1.03
C TYR A 69 -5.20 -24.34 1.98
N LYS A 70 -4.95 -25.66 2.01
CA LYS A 70 -3.88 -26.25 2.83
C LYS A 70 -2.58 -25.49 2.58
N GLU A 71 -1.79 -25.32 3.63
CA GLU A 71 -0.46 -24.70 3.53
C GLU A 71 0.36 -25.29 2.37
N GLY A 72 0.90 -24.39 1.54
CA GLY A 72 1.67 -24.76 0.36
C GLY A 72 0.83 -25.18 -0.86
N SER A 73 -0.50 -25.13 -0.80
CA SER A 73 -1.34 -25.29 -2.00
C SER A 73 -1.14 -24.11 -2.95
N SER A 74 -1.51 -24.29 -4.23
CA SER A 74 -1.46 -23.20 -5.20
C SER A 74 -2.27 -21.97 -4.75
N VAL A 75 -3.44 -22.19 -4.14
CA VAL A 75 -4.29 -21.10 -3.66
C VAL A 75 -3.68 -20.40 -2.45
N ASP A 76 -3.12 -21.16 -1.50
CA ASP A 76 -2.43 -20.61 -0.32
C ASP A 76 -1.22 -19.78 -0.74
N ARG A 77 -0.38 -20.31 -1.63
CA ARG A 77 0.81 -19.62 -2.17
C ARG A 77 0.43 -18.30 -2.83
N THR A 78 -0.55 -18.31 -3.74
CA THR A 78 -1.02 -17.08 -4.41
C THR A 78 -1.52 -16.04 -3.41
N ARG A 79 -2.26 -16.46 -2.38
CA ARG A 79 -2.80 -15.53 -1.37
C ARG A 79 -1.71 -14.91 -0.51
N VAL A 80 -0.79 -15.73 0.02
CA VAL A 80 0.37 -15.26 0.80
C VAL A 80 1.19 -14.29 -0.03
N SER A 81 1.50 -14.69 -1.25
CA SER A 81 2.24 -13.90 -2.23
C SER A 81 1.62 -12.52 -2.50
N VAL A 82 0.31 -12.46 -2.78
CA VAL A 82 -0.39 -11.20 -3.02
C VAL A 82 -0.39 -10.32 -1.77
N THR A 83 -0.63 -10.90 -0.59
CA THR A 83 -0.56 -10.17 0.68
C THR A 83 0.84 -9.59 0.92
N ASN A 84 1.89 -10.33 0.54
CA ASN A 84 3.28 -9.88 0.67
C ASN A 84 3.64 -8.76 -0.29
N GLY A 85 3.24 -8.86 -1.55
CA GLY A 85 3.43 -7.77 -2.52
C GLY A 85 2.77 -6.48 -2.06
N LEU A 86 1.57 -6.57 -1.45
CA LEU A 86 0.89 -5.42 -0.87
C LEU A 86 1.62 -4.86 0.36
N ARG A 87 2.21 -5.71 1.20
CA ARG A 87 3.01 -5.29 2.36
C ARG A 87 4.27 -4.53 1.93
N VAL A 88 5.00 -5.07 0.95
CA VAL A 88 6.17 -4.42 0.33
C VAL A 88 5.79 -3.05 -0.23
N LYS A 89 4.70 -2.98 -1.01
CA LYS A 89 4.23 -1.72 -1.57
C LYS A 89 3.85 -0.70 -0.50
N LEU A 90 3.24 -1.13 0.62
CA LEU A 90 2.95 -0.23 1.73
C LEU A 90 4.23 0.30 2.38
N ARG A 91 5.22 -0.57 2.62
CA ARG A 91 6.53 -0.18 3.16
C ARG A 91 7.20 0.86 2.27
N ASP A 92 7.24 0.63 0.96
CA ASP A 92 7.92 1.52 0.02
C ASP A 92 7.24 2.91 -0.02
N MET A 93 5.90 2.97 -0.06
CA MET A 93 5.17 4.24 0.05
C MET A 93 5.44 4.97 1.37
N MET A 94 5.62 4.24 2.48
CA MET A 94 5.95 4.85 3.77
C MET A 94 7.40 5.35 3.82
N HIS A 95 8.33 4.68 3.13
CA HIS A 95 9.70 5.16 2.95
C HIS A 95 9.71 6.47 2.14
N ASP A 96 8.98 6.52 1.03
CA ASP A 96 8.86 7.74 0.20
C ASP A 96 8.25 8.90 0.99
N PHE A 97 7.20 8.62 1.78
CA PHE A 97 6.59 9.61 2.66
C PHE A 97 7.59 10.15 3.69
N GLN A 98 8.38 9.28 4.31
CA GLN A 98 9.40 9.66 5.27
C GLN A 98 10.48 10.54 4.62
N ALA A 99 10.97 10.17 3.43
CA ALA A 99 11.97 10.95 2.71
C ALA A 99 11.45 12.34 2.31
N LEU A 100 10.22 12.43 1.79
CA LEU A 100 9.60 13.71 1.44
C LEU A 100 9.45 14.62 2.67
N ARG A 101 9.08 14.04 3.79
CA ARG A 101 8.92 14.74 5.06
C ARG A 101 10.24 15.24 5.64
N GLU A 102 11.29 14.43 5.61
CA GLU A 102 12.64 14.85 6.04
C GLU A 102 13.13 16.05 5.22
N ASN A 103 12.84 16.05 3.92
CA ASN A 103 13.13 17.18 3.05
C ASN A 103 12.33 18.44 3.45
N ILE A 104 11.04 18.32 3.77
CA ILE A 104 10.21 19.44 4.26
C ILE A 104 10.78 20.01 5.56
N LEU A 105 11.19 19.16 6.50
CA LEU A 105 11.81 19.58 7.77
C LEU A 105 13.16 20.27 7.57
N LYS A 106 14.00 19.73 6.68
CA LYS A 106 15.28 20.32 6.32
C LYS A 106 15.11 21.72 5.73
N ASP A 107 14.23 21.87 4.75
CA ASP A 107 13.92 23.18 4.15
C ASP A 107 13.44 24.19 5.19
N HIS A 108 12.63 23.72 6.14
CA HIS A 108 12.14 24.57 7.23
C HIS A 108 13.26 25.07 8.12
N LYS A 109 14.14 24.15 8.54
CA LYS A 109 15.30 24.41 9.38
C LYS A 109 16.24 25.41 8.72
N GLU A 110 16.52 25.24 7.43
CA GLU A 110 17.32 26.19 6.66
C GLU A 110 16.64 27.56 6.55
N GLY A 111 15.33 27.59 6.30
CA GLY A 111 14.54 28.82 6.26
C GLY A 111 14.58 29.59 7.58
N LEU A 112 14.54 28.88 8.72
CA LEU A 112 14.64 29.47 10.05
C LEU A 112 16.06 30.03 10.30
N LYS A 113 17.10 29.27 9.96
CA LYS A 113 18.50 29.72 10.07
C LYS A 113 18.75 31.02 9.29
N ARG A 114 18.26 31.11 8.05
CA ARG A 114 18.40 32.32 7.20
C ARG A 114 17.70 33.53 7.82
N ARG A 115 16.47 33.35 8.32
CA ARG A 115 15.71 34.46 8.95
C ARG A 115 16.34 34.93 10.24
N TYR A 116 16.85 34.01 11.06
CA TYR A 116 17.56 34.35 12.28
C TYR A 116 18.79 35.20 11.95
N TYR A 117 19.63 34.74 11.02
CA TYR A 117 20.80 35.50 10.56
C TYR A 117 20.43 36.89 10.02
N ASN A 118 19.37 36.99 9.20
CA ASN A 118 18.91 38.29 8.70
C ASN A 118 18.38 39.22 9.81
N ALA A 119 17.95 38.66 10.95
CA ALA A 119 17.43 39.43 12.06
C ALA A 119 18.51 39.87 13.07
N THR A 120 19.52 39.02 13.32
CA THR A 120 20.56 39.22 14.35
C THR A 120 21.95 39.53 13.80
N GLY A 121 22.23 39.14 12.55
CA GLY A 121 23.58 39.09 11.99
C GLY A 121 24.41 37.89 12.44
N GLU A 122 23.86 36.99 13.26
CA GLU A 122 24.57 35.84 13.84
C GLU A 122 23.97 34.51 13.39
N HIS A 123 24.79 33.46 13.33
CA HIS A 123 24.30 32.12 13.04
C HIS A 123 23.77 31.44 14.31
N PRO A 124 22.54 30.89 14.30
CA PRO A 124 22.00 30.22 15.46
C PRO A 124 22.67 28.86 15.65
N THR A 125 22.90 28.47 16.91
CA THR A 125 23.37 27.12 17.24
C THR A 125 22.31 26.08 16.94
N GLU A 126 22.75 24.83 16.76
CA GLU A 126 21.86 23.73 16.41
C GLU A 126 20.82 23.47 17.51
N GLU A 127 21.25 23.49 18.76
CA GLU A 127 20.37 23.39 19.93
C GLU A 127 19.33 24.51 19.98
N MET A 128 19.70 25.73 19.57
CA MET A 128 18.78 26.86 19.56
C MET A 128 17.70 26.69 18.49
N ILE A 129 18.09 26.23 17.29
CA ILE A 129 17.14 25.89 16.22
C ILE A 129 16.21 24.76 16.66
N GLU A 130 16.74 23.72 17.30
CA GLU A 130 15.91 22.65 17.84
C GLU A 130 14.94 23.15 18.92
N ARG A 131 15.38 24.02 19.84
CA ARG A 131 14.48 24.65 20.83
C ARG A 131 13.38 25.48 20.16
N MET A 132 13.71 26.27 19.14
CA MET A 132 12.73 27.03 18.36
C MET A 132 11.73 26.13 17.64
N ILE A 133 12.18 24.98 17.13
CA ILE A 133 11.32 23.99 16.45
C ILE A 133 10.45 23.21 17.45
N LEU A 134 11.02 22.73 18.56
CA LEU A 134 10.42 21.81 19.52
C LEU A 134 9.55 22.49 20.58
N ARG A 135 10.03 23.62 21.12
CA ARG A 135 9.42 24.28 22.27
C ARG A 135 8.64 25.54 21.90
N GLY A 136 8.83 26.04 20.67
CA GLY A 136 8.22 27.29 20.24
C GLY A 136 8.68 28.48 21.07
N GLU A 137 9.84 28.34 21.74
CA GLU A 137 10.41 29.39 22.58
C GLU A 137 10.66 30.63 21.72
N LYS A 138 10.05 31.74 22.13
CA LYS A 138 10.32 33.06 21.54
C LYS A 138 11.69 33.49 22.04
N GLU A 139 12.68 33.46 21.17
CA GLU A 139 13.96 34.06 21.51
C GLU A 139 13.80 35.58 21.65
N ARG A 140 14.40 36.18 22.68
CA ARG A 140 14.35 37.65 22.91
C ARG A 140 14.79 38.45 21.68
N VAL A 141 15.59 37.83 20.83
CA VAL A 141 15.99 38.28 19.48
C VAL A 141 14.82 38.70 18.58
N PHE A 142 13.66 38.06 18.68
CA PHE A 142 12.48 38.42 17.89
C PHE A 142 11.51 39.35 18.65
N GLU A 143 11.76 39.63 19.94
CA GLU A 143 10.98 40.61 20.70
C GLU A 143 11.18 42.00 20.09
N GLY A 144 10.09 42.57 19.54
CA GLY A 144 10.11 43.85 18.82
C GLY A 144 9.79 43.76 17.33
N LYS A 145 9.94 42.58 16.70
CA LYS A 145 9.51 42.31 15.30
C LYS A 145 8.28 41.38 15.30
N ALA A 146 7.18 41.86 15.87
CA ALA A 146 5.97 41.09 16.15
C ALA A 146 5.42 40.29 14.94
N GLU A 147 5.57 40.80 13.72
CA GLU A 147 5.13 40.15 12.49
C GLU A 147 5.96 38.90 12.14
N LEU A 148 7.29 38.98 12.33
CA LEU A 148 8.21 37.84 12.15
C LEU A 148 8.03 36.79 13.26
N VAL A 149 7.72 37.22 14.48
CA VAL A 149 7.40 36.31 15.62
C VAL A 149 6.15 35.50 15.30
N MET A 150 5.07 36.16 14.83
CA MET A 150 3.79 35.52 14.59
C MET A 150 3.83 34.52 13.42
N GLU A 151 4.57 34.82 12.35
CA GLU A 151 4.74 33.91 11.22
C GLU A 151 5.54 32.64 11.61
N ASN A 152 6.58 32.80 12.45
CA ASN A 152 7.36 31.69 13.00
C ASN A 152 6.57 30.86 14.01
N LEU A 153 5.74 31.47 14.86
CA LEU A 153 4.91 30.76 15.84
C LEU A 153 3.86 29.86 15.17
N LYS A 154 3.25 30.33 14.07
CA LYS A 154 2.31 29.52 13.29
C LYS A 154 3.01 28.42 12.49
N ARG A 155 4.31 28.54 12.26
CA ARG A 155 5.15 27.48 11.66
C ARG A 155 5.47 26.39 12.69
N HIS A 156 5.66 26.77 13.95
CA HIS A 156 5.88 25.85 15.07
C HIS A 156 4.70 24.90 15.32
N GLU A 157 3.46 25.37 15.27
CA GLU A 157 2.27 24.52 15.48
C GLU A 157 2.16 23.39 14.44
N ALA A 158 2.43 23.72 13.18
CA ALA A 158 2.52 22.75 12.09
C ALA A 158 3.67 21.75 12.27
N LEU A 159 4.84 22.19 12.73
CA LEU A 159 5.99 21.32 12.99
C LEU A 159 5.71 20.32 14.12
N LYS A 160 4.98 20.75 15.16
CA LYS A 160 4.60 19.89 16.27
C LYS A 160 3.64 18.79 15.83
N GLU A 161 2.72 19.11 14.93
CA GLU A 161 1.80 18.14 14.32
C GLU A 161 2.55 17.16 13.40
N ILE A 162 3.53 17.65 12.63
CA ILE A 162 4.49 16.83 11.87
C ILE A 162 5.30 15.91 12.80
N GLN A 163 5.74 16.37 13.97
CA GLN A 163 6.46 15.52 14.92
C GLN A 163 5.58 14.48 15.57
N ARG A 164 4.33 14.80 15.91
CA ARG A 164 3.39 13.81 16.44
C ARG A 164 3.10 12.72 15.42
N SER A 165 2.84 13.09 14.16
CA SER A 165 2.66 12.12 13.08
C SER A 165 3.92 11.28 12.81
N LEU A 166 5.11 11.71 13.25
CA LEU A 166 6.37 10.93 13.17
C LEU A 166 6.33 9.68 14.03
N THR A 167 5.97 9.84 15.29
CA THR A 167 5.94 8.74 16.24
C THR A 167 4.92 7.70 15.79
N GLU A 168 3.78 8.17 15.29
CA GLU A 168 2.72 7.32 14.77
C GLU A 168 3.11 6.62 13.45
N LEU A 169 3.87 7.28 12.57
CA LEU A 169 4.39 6.68 11.33
C LEU A 169 5.49 5.66 11.62
N HIS A 170 6.41 5.97 12.52
CA HIS A 170 7.49 5.07 12.93
C HIS A 170 6.93 3.77 13.51
N GLN A 171 5.84 3.85 14.27
CA GLN A 171 5.14 2.66 14.75
C GLN A 171 4.61 1.81 13.59
N VAL A 172 3.96 2.42 12.57
CA VAL A 172 3.54 1.69 11.36
C VAL A 172 4.75 1.03 10.67
N PHE A 173 5.90 1.70 10.65
CA PHE A 173 7.13 1.20 10.03
C PHE A 173 7.71 -0.02 10.76
N LEU A 174 7.83 0.04 12.09
CA LEU A 174 8.30 -1.07 12.92
C LEU A 174 7.36 -2.28 12.79
N ASP A 175 6.05 -2.03 12.80
CA ASP A 175 5.07 -3.10 12.66
C ASP A 175 5.11 -3.75 11.27
N MET A 176 5.43 -2.98 10.22
CA MET A 176 5.65 -3.53 8.87
C MET A 176 6.97 -4.30 8.78
N ALA A 177 8.05 -3.83 9.41
CA ALA A 177 9.34 -4.51 9.43
C ALA A 177 9.22 -5.91 10.08
N ILE A 178 8.52 -6.00 11.21
CA ILE A 178 8.23 -7.27 11.90
C ILE A 178 7.42 -8.21 10.99
N LEU A 179 6.40 -7.69 10.29
CA LEU A 179 5.58 -8.50 9.38
C LEU A 179 6.30 -8.91 8.09
N VAL A 180 7.39 -8.23 7.70
CA VAL A 180 8.24 -8.61 6.56
C VAL A 180 9.32 -9.61 6.97
N GLU A 181 9.92 -9.46 8.15
CA GLU A 181 10.99 -10.34 8.66
C GLU A 181 10.48 -11.74 9.02
N ILE A 182 9.21 -11.88 9.43
CA ILE A 182 8.58 -13.18 9.70
C ILE A 182 8.50 -14.10 8.46
N GLN A 183 8.71 -13.59 7.23
CA GLN A 183 8.45 -14.34 6.00
C GLN A 183 9.63 -14.59 5.06
N GLY A 184 10.84 -14.13 5.39
CA GLY A 184 12.09 -14.52 4.73
C GLY A 184 12.22 -14.16 3.24
N ASP A 185 13.48 -14.02 2.79
CA ASP A 185 13.85 -13.70 1.41
C ASP A 185 13.34 -14.73 0.40
N GLU A 186 12.26 -14.39 -0.30
CA GLU A 186 12.10 -14.81 -1.70
C GLU A 186 11.36 -13.70 -2.45
N ILE A 187 12.04 -12.58 -2.68
CA ILE A 187 11.59 -11.50 -3.57
C ILE A 187 11.78 -11.97 -5.02
N ASN A 188 11.00 -12.96 -5.47
CA ASN A 188 10.84 -13.29 -6.90
C ASN A 188 9.41 -13.74 -7.23
N VAL A 189 8.47 -13.11 -6.56
CA VAL A 189 7.07 -13.54 -6.50
C VAL A 189 6.27 -13.09 -7.73
N ILE A 190 6.71 -12.07 -8.48
CA ILE A 190 6.00 -11.64 -9.69
C ILE A 190 6.21 -12.66 -10.82
N GLU A 191 7.44 -13.11 -11.05
CA GLU A 191 7.76 -14.06 -12.11
C GLU A 191 7.16 -15.44 -11.81
N GLU A 192 7.24 -15.90 -10.56
CA GLU A 192 6.67 -17.19 -10.16
C GLU A 192 5.12 -17.17 -10.15
N ASN A 193 4.49 -16.06 -9.74
CA ASN A 193 3.03 -15.93 -9.81
C ASN A 193 2.52 -15.85 -11.25
N VAL A 194 3.20 -15.09 -12.12
CA VAL A 194 2.83 -14.99 -13.54
C VAL A 194 3.04 -16.34 -14.23
N ALA A 195 4.14 -17.05 -13.94
CA ALA A 195 4.36 -18.41 -14.41
C ALA A 195 3.30 -19.39 -13.88
N SER A 196 2.94 -19.31 -12.60
CA SER A 196 1.91 -20.16 -11.98
C SER A 196 0.50 -19.87 -12.52
N ALA A 197 0.17 -18.60 -12.77
CA ALA A 197 -1.09 -18.18 -13.39
C ALA A 197 -1.15 -18.61 -14.87
N ALA A 198 -0.05 -18.48 -15.62
CA ALA A 198 0.06 -18.97 -16.99
C ALA A 198 -0.09 -20.51 -17.06
N ASN A 199 0.53 -21.23 -16.12
CA ASN A 199 0.39 -22.69 -16.01
C ASN A 199 -1.07 -23.10 -15.71
N HIS A 200 -1.77 -22.39 -14.81
CA HIS A 200 -3.19 -22.65 -14.53
C HIS A 200 -4.10 -22.37 -15.73
N ILE A 201 -3.85 -21.29 -16.48
CA ILE A 201 -4.60 -20.99 -17.71
C ILE A 201 -4.33 -22.08 -18.76
N SER A 202 -3.08 -22.52 -18.94
CA SER A 202 -2.73 -23.60 -19.89
C SER A 202 -3.35 -24.95 -19.52
N GLY A 203 -3.41 -25.28 -18.23
CA GLY A 203 -4.05 -26.51 -17.74
C GLY A 203 -5.56 -26.47 -17.91
N GLY A 204 -6.18 -25.32 -17.64
CA GLY A 204 -7.61 -25.09 -17.83
C GLY A 204 -8.03 -25.13 -19.31
N THR A 205 -7.25 -24.52 -20.21
CA THR A 205 -7.50 -24.57 -21.65
C THR A 205 -7.28 -25.96 -22.23
N ASN A 206 -6.29 -26.72 -21.76
CA ASN A 206 -6.12 -28.13 -22.14
C ASN A 206 -7.30 -28.99 -21.65
N GLY A 207 -7.75 -28.81 -20.40
CA GLY A 207 -8.94 -29.50 -19.89
C GLY A 207 -10.19 -29.22 -20.72
N LEU A 208 -10.40 -27.96 -21.12
CA LEU A 208 -11.46 -27.55 -22.04
C LEU A 208 -11.30 -28.13 -23.45
N TYR A 209 -10.07 -28.18 -23.97
CA TYR A 209 -9.75 -28.77 -25.28
C TYR A 209 -10.03 -30.27 -25.32
N TYR A 210 -9.59 -31.02 -24.31
CA TYR A 210 -9.87 -32.46 -24.19
C TYR A 210 -11.36 -32.73 -23.93
N ALA A 211 -12.05 -31.89 -23.14
CA ALA A 211 -13.48 -32.01 -22.92
C ALA A 211 -14.29 -31.75 -24.20
N ASP A 212 -13.93 -30.75 -25.01
CA ASP A 212 -14.56 -30.50 -26.31
C ASP A 212 -14.27 -31.63 -27.31
N GLN A 213 -13.05 -32.17 -27.31
CA GLN A 213 -12.67 -33.29 -28.17
C GLN A 213 -13.40 -34.59 -27.77
N MET A 214 -13.58 -34.87 -26.48
CA MET A 214 -14.40 -35.99 -26.00
C MET A 214 -15.88 -35.81 -26.35
N LYS A 215 -16.42 -34.59 -26.22
CA LYS A 215 -17.80 -34.28 -26.63
C LYS A 215 -18.02 -34.49 -28.13
N ARG A 216 -17.05 -34.11 -28.97
CA ARG A 216 -17.08 -34.34 -30.43
C ARG A 216 -16.94 -35.82 -30.81
N ARG A 217 -16.15 -36.60 -30.07
CA ARG A 217 -16.00 -38.06 -30.29
C ARG A 217 -17.18 -38.89 -29.75
N GLY A 218 -17.92 -38.38 -28.76
CA GLY A 218 -18.99 -39.10 -28.07
C GLY A 218 -20.35 -39.15 -28.79
N SER A 219 -20.52 -38.51 -29.95
CA SER A 219 -21.84 -38.37 -30.60
C SER A 219 -22.36 -39.68 -31.22
N HIS A 220 -21.48 -40.52 -31.78
CA HIS A 220 -21.94 -41.71 -32.50
C HIS A 220 -22.14 -42.92 -31.58
N TRP A 221 -21.31 -43.09 -30.55
CA TRP A 221 -21.28 -44.34 -29.78
C TRP A 221 -22.54 -44.56 -28.92
N GLY A 222 -23.13 -43.49 -28.40
CA GLY A 222 -24.43 -43.55 -27.69
C GLY A 222 -25.60 -43.96 -28.60
N CYS A 223 -25.63 -43.49 -29.85
CA CYS A 223 -26.65 -43.90 -30.82
C CYS A 223 -26.54 -45.39 -31.20
N TRP A 224 -25.32 -45.91 -31.40
CA TRP A 224 -25.12 -47.33 -31.71
C TRP A 224 -25.57 -48.24 -30.57
N ILE A 225 -25.32 -47.85 -29.31
CA ILE A 225 -25.78 -48.59 -28.12
C ILE A 225 -27.31 -48.56 -28.02
N GLY A 226 -27.95 -47.42 -28.30
CA GLY A 226 -29.41 -47.30 -28.32
C GLY A 226 -30.08 -48.16 -29.41
N VAL A 227 -29.52 -48.18 -30.62
CA VAL A 227 -30.02 -49.01 -31.73
C VAL A 227 -29.87 -50.50 -31.41
N PHE A 228 -28.75 -50.92 -30.82
CA PHE A 228 -28.52 -52.31 -30.42
C PHE A 228 -29.54 -52.78 -29.36
N LEU A 229 -29.86 -51.94 -28.37
CA LEU A 229 -30.86 -52.26 -27.34
C LEU A 229 -32.28 -52.38 -27.91
N LEU A 230 -32.64 -51.55 -28.89
CA LEU A 230 -33.95 -51.63 -29.57
C LEU A 230 -34.09 -52.92 -30.38
N ILE A 231 -33.03 -53.35 -31.06
CA ILE A 231 -33.02 -54.62 -31.82
C ILE A 231 -33.18 -55.80 -30.86
N LEU A 232 -32.46 -55.81 -29.74
CA LEU A 232 -32.60 -56.86 -28.72
C LEU A 232 -34.02 -56.93 -28.14
N MET A 233 -34.63 -55.78 -27.84
CA MET A 233 -36.01 -55.72 -27.37
C MET A 233 -37.00 -56.26 -28.41
N GLY A 234 -36.81 -55.93 -29.70
CA GLY A 234 -37.64 -56.44 -30.79
C GLY A 234 -37.58 -57.97 -30.90
N ILE A 235 -36.38 -58.55 -30.82
CA ILE A 235 -36.17 -60.01 -30.87
C ILE A 235 -36.84 -60.69 -29.67
N LEU A 236 -36.74 -60.10 -28.48
CA LEU A 236 -37.35 -60.62 -27.25
C LEU A 236 -38.89 -60.62 -27.31
N VAL A 237 -39.47 -59.61 -27.96
CA VAL A 237 -40.92 -59.52 -28.15
C VAL A 237 -41.40 -60.51 -29.22
N SER A 238 -40.68 -60.67 -30.34
CA SER A 238 -41.04 -61.67 -31.36
C SER A 238 -40.90 -63.10 -30.85
N ALA A 239 -39.88 -63.39 -30.02
CA ALA A 239 -39.70 -64.71 -29.42
C ALA A 239 -40.75 -65.05 -28.34
N ARG A 240 -41.46 -64.04 -27.81
CA ARG A 240 -42.60 -64.23 -26.91
C ARG A 240 -43.95 -64.34 -27.64
N ALA A 241 -44.00 -63.96 -28.91
CA ALA A 241 -45.22 -63.91 -29.73
C ALA A 241 -45.35 -65.08 -30.73
N SER A 242 -44.29 -65.89 -30.92
CA SER A 242 -44.33 -67.23 -31.54
C SER A 242 -44.47 -68.32 -30.50
#